data_AF-A0A7C7TRI3-F1
#
_entry.id   AF-A0A7C7TRI3-F1
#
_cell.length_a   1.000
_cell.length_b   1.000
_cell.length_c   1.000
_cell.angle_alpha   90.00
_cell.angle_beta   90.00
_cell.angle_gamma   90.00
#
_symmetry.space_group_name_H-M   'P 1'
#
loop_
_entity.id
_entity.type
_entity.pdbx_description
1 polymer ?
#
loop_
_entity_poly.entity_id
_entity_poly.type
_entity_poly.pdbx_seq_one_letter_code
_entity_poly.pdbx_strand_id
1 'polypeptide(L)' 'MGSPKKRSRRRNRSRQPTHARLGQHFFKSGSVARQIIRSIRLQKHQSVLELGAGEGFFTSLISPDVRSIAAIDVDP' A
#
# COMPACT_ATOMS: atom_id res chain seq x y z
N MET A 1 11.15 -29.07 48.88
CA MET A 1 11.69 -28.92 47.51
C MET A 1 10.52 -28.65 46.56
N GLY A 2 10.28 -27.39 46.20
CA GLY A 2 9.13 -27.00 45.38
C GLY A 2 9.47 -27.03 43.89
N SER A 3 8.69 -27.77 43.10
CA SER A 3 8.84 -27.90 41.64
C SER A 3 8.56 -26.57 40.91
N PRO A 4 9.31 -26.20 39.86
CA PRO A 4 9.04 -24.96 39.14
C PRO A 4 7.85 -25.13 38.18
N LYS A 5 6.82 -24.30 38.38
CA LYS A 5 5.66 -24.18 37.48
C LYS A 5 6.11 -23.70 36.09
N LYS A 6 5.96 -24.54 35.07
CA LYS A 6 6.15 -24.16 33.66
C LYS A 6 5.18 -23.03 33.28
N ARG A 7 5.70 -21.81 33.12
CA ARG A 7 4.99 -20.68 32.51
C ARG A 7 4.70 -21.00 31.05
N SER A 8 3.49 -21.48 30.79
CA SER A 8 2.90 -21.56 29.45
C SER A 8 2.83 -20.15 28.86
N ARG A 9 3.80 -19.79 28.02
CA ARG A 9 3.71 -18.64 27.13
C ARG A 9 2.68 -18.98 26.06
N ARG A 10 1.40 -18.72 26.34
CA ARG A 10 0.37 -18.61 25.30
C ARG A 10 0.84 -17.52 24.33
N ARG A 11 1.44 -17.92 23.19
CA ARG A 11 1.68 -17.03 22.06
C ARG A 11 0.32 -16.45 21.70
N ASN A 12 0.14 -15.17 21.99
CA ASN A 12 -0.99 -14.40 21.51
C ASN A 12 -0.89 -14.46 19.98
N ARG A 13 -1.69 -15.32 19.34
CA ARG A 13 -1.89 -15.27 17.89
C ARG A 13 -2.71 -14.01 17.63
N SER A 14 -2.07 -12.86 17.78
CA SER A 14 -2.60 -11.59 17.31
C SER A 14 -2.98 -11.84 15.85
N ARG A 15 -4.26 -11.64 15.54
CA ARG A 15 -4.81 -11.66 14.18
C ARG A 15 -3.78 -10.97 13.27
N GLN A 16 -3.25 -11.71 12.29
CA GLN A 16 -2.40 -11.10 11.26
C GLN A 16 -3.15 -9.88 10.72
N PRO A 17 -2.53 -8.69 10.61
CA PRO A 17 -3.20 -7.53 10.06
C PRO A 17 -3.77 -7.91 8.70
N THR A 18 -5.05 -7.58 8.45
CA THR A 18 -5.79 -7.93 7.23
C THR A 18 -5.03 -7.59 5.95
N HIS A 19 -4.28 -6.49 6.02
CA HIS A 19 -3.31 -5.98 5.04
C HIS A 19 -2.31 -7.03 4.52
N ALA A 20 -1.69 -7.80 5.44
CA ALA A 20 -0.72 -8.84 5.10
C ALA A 20 -1.36 -10.04 4.40
N ARG A 21 -2.66 -10.26 4.58
CA ARG A 21 -3.41 -11.34 3.93
C ARG A 21 -3.80 -11.00 2.49
N LEU A 22 -3.88 -9.70 2.16
CA LEU A 22 -4.17 -9.19 0.82
C LEU A 22 -2.91 -8.81 0.03
N GLY A 23 -1.72 -8.97 0.62
CA GLY A 23 -0.45 -8.60 -0.02
C GLY A 23 -0.27 -7.09 -0.21
N GLN A 24 -1.02 -6.28 0.54
CA GLN A 24 -0.96 -4.83 0.41
C GLN A 24 0.34 -4.33 1.07
N HIS A 25 1.14 -3.59 0.33
CA HIS A 25 2.37 -2.97 0.82
C HIS A 25 2.36 -1.50 0.43
N PHE A 26 2.31 -0.62 1.43
CA PHE A 26 2.29 0.82 1.16
C PHE A 26 3.68 1.33 0.76
N PHE A 27 3.68 2.14 -0.30
CA PHE A 27 4.89 2.75 -0.82
C PHE A 27 5.40 3.84 0.14
N LYS A 28 6.70 3.86 0.45
CA LYS A 28 7.29 4.82 1.41
C LYS A 28 8.35 5.75 0.81
N SER A 29 8.92 5.40 -0.35
CA SER A 29 10.07 6.13 -0.90
C SER A 29 9.66 7.22 -1.88
N GLY A 30 9.70 8.48 -1.47
CA GLY A 30 9.38 9.61 -2.35
C GLY A 30 10.34 9.77 -3.54
N SER A 31 11.62 9.42 -3.40
CA SER A 31 12.60 9.52 -4.49
C SER A 31 12.33 8.50 -5.60
N VAL A 32 12.08 7.25 -5.23
CA VAL A 32 11.73 6.18 -6.17
C VAL A 32 10.38 6.48 -6.83
N ALA A 33 9.40 6.99 -6.07
CA ALA A 33 8.11 7.39 -6.61
C ALA A 33 8.24 8.44 -7.72
N ARG A 34 9.05 9.48 -7.50
CA ARG A 34 9.33 10.50 -8.52
C ARG A 34 10.01 9.92 -9.75
N GLN A 35 10.91 8.94 -9.60
CA GLN A 35 11.54 8.28 -10.74
C GLN A 35 10.52 7.47 -11.55
N ILE A 36 9.62 6.75 -10.88
CA ILE A 36 8.52 6.02 -11.52
C ILE A 36 7.65 7.00 -12.31
N ILE A 37 7.14 8.06 -11.67
CA ILE A 37 6.30 9.07 -12.33
C ILE A 37 7.00 9.68 -13.57
N ARG A 38 8.29 10.03 -13.45
CA ARG A 38 9.07 10.55 -14.59
C ARG A 38 9.19 9.55 -15.74
N SER A 39 9.30 8.26 -15.46
CA SER A 39 9.38 7.23 -16.51
C SER A 39 8.08 7.05 -17.29
N ILE A 40 6.92 7.34 -16.68
CA ILE A 40 5.61 7.19 -17.33
C ILE A 40 5.37 8.28 -18.39
N ARG A 41 6.04 9.44 -18.27
CA ARG A 41 5.92 10.58 -19.19
C ARG A 41 4.46 11.06 -19.34
N LEU A 42 3.80 11.31 -18.22
CA LEU A 42 2.41 11.76 -18.16
C LEU A 42 2.17 13.04 -18.96
N GLN A 43 1.00 13.13 -19.58
CA GLN A 43 0.58 14.30 -20.35
C GLN A 43 -0.86 14.70 -20.01
N LYS A 44 -1.12 16.01 -19.98
CA LYS A 44 -2.41 16.60 -19.55
C LYS A 44 -3.64 16.13 -20.33
N HIS A 45 -3.48 15.50 -21.49
CA HIS A 45 -4.59 14.99 -22.30
C HIS A 45 -4.92 13.52 -22.04
N GLN A 46 -4.10 12.80 -21.28
CA GLN A 46 -4.24 11.37 -21.04
C GLN A 46 -5.24 11.10 -19.91
N SER A 47 -5.91 9.95 -19.99
CA SER A 47 -6.67 9.37 -18.89
C SER A 47 -5.91 8.17 -18.35
N VAL A 48 -5.81 8.07 -17.02
CA VAL A 48 -5.05 7.00 -16.34
C VAL A 48 -5.99 6.08 -15.58
N LEU A 49 -5.72 4.78 -15.64
CA LEU A 49 -6.31 3.78 -14.75
C LEU A 49 -5.24 3.35 -13.73
N GLU A 50 -5.51 3.57 -12.45
CA GLU A 50 -4.68 3.11 -11.34
C GLU A 50 -5.32 1.89 -10.67
N LEU A 51 -4.53 0.84 -10.48
CA LEU A 51 -4.95 -0.38 -9.79
C LEU A 51 -4.19 -0.49 -8.46
N GLY A 52 -4.91 -0.71 -7.37
CA GLY A 52 -4.34 -0.78 -6.02
C GLY A 52 -3.90 0.59 -5.51
N ALA A 53 -4.81 1.57 -5.55
CA ALA A 53 -4.51 2.96 -5.14
C ALA A 53 -4.10 3.06 -3.66
N GLY A 54 -4.57 2.16 -2.81
CA GLY A 54 -4.33 2.14 -1.38
C GLY A 54 -4.70 3.47 -0.74
N GLU A 55 -3.73 4.11 -0.08
CA GLU A 55 -3.90 5.44 0.53
C GLU A 55 -3.88 6.60 -0.48
N GLY A 56 -3.84 6.31 -1.79
CA GLY A 56 -3.85 7.32 -2.86
C GLY A 56 -2.49 7.99 -3.10
N PHE A 57 -1.40 7.36 -2.65
CA PHE A 57 -0.06 7.94 -2.75
C PHE A 57 0.32 8.26 -4.21
N PHE A 58 0.16 7.31 -5.15
CA PHE A 58 0.44 7.56 -6.55
C PHE A 58 -0.67 8.37 -7.24
N THR A 59 -1.93 8.18 -6.87
CA THR A 59 -3.06 9.01 -7.32
C THR A 59 -2.77 10.51 -7.16
N SER A 60 -2.26 10.91 -6.00
CA SER A 60 -1.92 12.31 -5.69
C SER A 60 -0.77 12.86 -6.54
N LEU A 61 0.16 12.00 -6.96
CA LEU A 61 1.30 12.37 -7.80
C LEU A 61 0.94 12.42 -9.29
N ILE A 62 -0.01 11.58 -9.74
CA ILE A 62 -0.41 11.48 -11.15
C ILE A 62 -1.45 12.53 -11.51
N SER A 63 -2.45 12.74 -10.64
CA SER A 63 -3.63 13.57 -10.92
C SER A 63 -3.32 14.99 -11.41
N PRO A 64 -2.25 15.69 -10.98
CA PRO A 64 -1.96 17.02 -11.50
C PRO A 64 -1.62 17.01 -12.99
N ASP A 65 -1.05 15.92 -13.51
CA ASP A 65 -0.39 15.86 -14.83
C ASP A 65 -1.19 15.14 -15.93
N VAL A 66 -2.44 14.80 -15.64
CA VAL A 66 -3.33 14.07 -16.56
C VAL A 66 -4.70 14.75 -16.65
N ARG A 67 -5.51 14.36 -17.63
CA ARG A 67 -6.88 14.87 -17.77
C ARG A 67 -7.78 14.33 -16.67
N SER A 68 -7.65 13.03 -16.40
CA SER A 68 -8.49 12.30 -15.46
C SER A 68 -7.77 11.04 -14.99
N ILE A 69 -8.11 10.58 -13.80
CA ILE A 69 -7.63 9.32 -13.25
C ILE A 69 -8.81 8.56 -12.65
N ALA A 70 -8.92 7.28 -12.98
CA ALA A 70 -9.81 6.33 -12.33
C ALA A 70 -8.94 5.42 -11.46
N ALA A 71 -9.24 5.36 -10.16
CA ALA A 71 -8.53 4.53 -9.19
C ALA A 71 -9.44 3.38 -8.76
N ILE A 72 -8.92 2.15 -8.82
CA ILE A 72 -9.62 0.93 -8.40
C ILE A 72 -8.83 0.30 -7.26
N ASP A 73 -9.50 -0.02 -6.17
CA ASP A 73 -8.97 -0.84 -5.09
C ASP A 73 -9.93 -2.00 -4.78
N VAL A 74 -9.37 -3.09 -4.24
CA VAL A 74 -10.12 -4.29 -3.84
C VAL A 74 -10.48 -4.28 -2.36
N ASP A 75 -9.79 -3.47 -1.55
CA ASP A 75 -10.18 -3.24 -0.15
C ASP A 75 -11.41 -2.29 -0.12
N PRO A 76 -12.51 -2.66 0.57
CA PRO A 76 -13.73 -1.86 0.65
C PRO A 76 -13.56 -0.48 1.28
#